data_AF-A0A538JGP2-F1
#
_entry.id   AF-A0A538JGP2-F1
#
_cell.length_a   1.000
_cell.length_b   1.000
_cell.length_c   1.000
_cell.angle_alpha   90.00
_cell.angle_beta   90.00
_cell.angle_gamma   90.00
#
_symmetry.space_group_name_H-M   'P 1'
#
loop_
_entity.id
_entity.type
_entity.pdbx_description
1 polymer ?
#
loop_
_entity_poly.entity_id
_entity_poly.type
_entity_poly.pdbx_seq_one_letter_code
_entity_poly.pdbx_strand_id
1 'polypeptide(L)'
;MTMIKDLIDSDELGEIYFVSTSRVNLGLHQPDVSVAWDLGPHDFSILRFWLDETPSHVSAISRGCIIPGVADVAFINLEFASGAIAHVELAWLAPSKLRRTAIVGSRKMVVYDDTSGESVRIFDTGVIPRRSANTA
;
A
#
# COMPACT_ATOMS: atom_id res chain seq x y z
N MET A 1 3.46 0.58 13.32
CA MET A 1 3.48 1.82 12.49
C MET A 1 4.76 2.63 12.70
N THR A 2 5.14 2.96 13.95
CA THR A 2 6.38 3.70 14.27
C THR A 2 7.65 3.01 13.80
N MET A 3 7.82 1.72 14.08
CA MET A 3 9.02 0.98 13.64
C MET A 3 9.29 1.06 12.13
N ILE A 4 8.25 1.05 11.30
CA ILE A 4 8.40 1.16 9.84
C ILE A 4 8.82 2.59 9.46
N LYS A 5 8.26 3.60 10.12
CA LYS A 5 8.69 4.99 9.95
C LYS A 5 10.14 5.17 10.37
N ASP A 6 10.54 4.58 11.49
CA ASP A 6 11.93 4.67 11.99
C ASP A 6 12.91 4.09 10.97
N LEU A 7 12.58 2.97 10.33
CA LEU A 7 13.41 2.37 9.27
C LEU A 7 13.47 3.20 7.99
N ILE A 8 12.41 3.96 7.68
CA ILE A 8 12.40 4.90 6.55
C ILE A 8 13.27 6.11 6.90
N ASP A 9 13.08 6.69 8.08
CA ASP A 9 13.75 7.90 8.55
C ASP A 9 15.24 7.69 8.83
N SER A 10 15.62 6.50 9.28
CA SER A 10 17.01 6.11 9.47
C SER A 10 17.74 5.79 8.17
N ASP A 11 17.06 5.92 7.01
CA ASP A 11 17.57 5.54 5.71
C ASP A 11 18.01 4.06 5.73
N GLU A 12 17.21 3.16 6.30
CA GLU A 12 17.48 1.72 6.21
C GLU A 12 16.83 1.08 4.97
N LEU A 13 15.66 1.57 4.54
CA LEU A 13 15.00 1.11 3.31
C LEU A 13 15.58 1.74 2.05
N GLY A 14 16.13 2.95 2.15
CA GLY A 14 16.56 3.76 1.00
C GLY A 14 15.43 4.44 0.29
N GLU A 15 15.69 4.78 -0.97
CA GLU A 15 14.68 5.36 -1.85
C GLU A 15 13.49 4.41 -1.93
N ILE A 16 12.31 4.90 -1.54
CA ILE A 16 11.08 4.12 -1.60
C ILE A 16 10.61 4.09 -3.04
N TYR A 17 10.60 2.90 -3.64
CA TYR A 17 10.09 2.71 -5.00
C TYR A 17 8.57 2.62 -5.00
N PHE A 18 8.02 1.73 -4.17
CA PHE A 18 6.58 1.61 -4.08
C PHE A 18 6.07 1.08 -2.74
N VAL A 19 4.80 1.37 -2.48
CA VAL A 19 4.01 0.77 -1.40
C VAL A 19 2.78 0.06 -1.98
N SER A 20 2.52 -1.18 -1.57
CA SER A 20 1.30 -1.89 -1.96
C SER A 20 0.55 -2.31 -0.71
N THR A 21 -0.68 -1.87 -0.55
CA THR A 21 -1.52 -2.18 0.60
C THR A 21 -2.83 -2.81 0.15
N SER A 22 -3.23 -3.87 0.85
CA SER A 22 -4.52 -4.53 0.71
C SER A 22 -5.19 -4.54 2.08
N ARG A 23 -6.35 -3.90 2.15
CA ARG A 23 -7.25 -3.95 3.30
C ARG A 23 -8.60 -4.46 2.83
N VAL A 24 -8.74 -5.78 2.90
CA VAL A 24 -9.89 -6.49 2.35
C VAL A 24 -10.45 -7.48 3.36
N ASN A 25 -11.76 -7.68 3.32
CA ASN A 25 -12.46 -8.66 4.12
C ASN A 25 -13.78 -9.05 3.46
N LEU A 26 -14.44 -10.10 3.97
CA LEU A 26 -15.88 -10.29 3.76
C LEU A 26 -16.61 -9.50 4.86
N GLY A 27 -16.83 -8.22 4.58
CA GLY A 27 -17.33 -7.23 5.54
C GLY A 27 -18.84 -7.02 5.48
N LEU A 28 -19.34 -6.23 6.43
CA LEU A 28 -20.70 -5.69 6.34
C LEU A 28 -20.70 -4.56 5.31
N HIS A 29 -21.57 -4.66 4.31
CA HIS A 29 -21.74 -3.62 3.30
C HIS A 29 -22.49 -2.43 3.90
N GLN A 30 -21.90 -1.24 3.82
CA GLN A 30 -22.58 -0.02 4.24
C GLN A 30 -23.49 0.50 3.12
N PRO A 31 -24.69 1.00 3.44
CA PRO A 31 -25.65 1.45 2.42
C PRO A 31 -25.40 2.88 1.93
N ASP A 32 -24.64 3.68 2.66
CA ASP A 32 -24.55 5.14 2.50
C ASP A 32 -23.12 5.65 2.24
N VAL A 33 -22.13 4.78 2.28
CA VAL A 33 -20.72 5.14 2.14
C VAL A 33 -19.97 4.12 1.29
N SER A 34 -18.98 4.55 0.50
CA SER A 34 -18.14 3.64 -0.27
C SER A 34 -17.04 3.03 0.59
N VAL A 35 -16.54 1.86 0.21
CA VAL A 35 -15.39 1.20 0.85
C VAL A 35 -14.16 2.11 0.92
N ALA A 36 -13.97 2.96 -0.10
CA ALA A 36 -12.87 3.91 -0.15
C ALA A 36 -12.98 4.98 0.94
N TRP A 37 -14.19 5.43 1.27
CA TRP A 37 -14.40 6.42 2.32
C TRP A 37 -14.39 5.80 3.72
N ASP A 38 -14.88 4.58 3.87
CA ASP A 38 -14.86 3.86 5.14
C ASP A 38 -13.46 3.40 5.55
N LEU A 39 -12.74 2.72 4.64
CA LEU A 39 -11.45 2.10 4.94
C LEU A 39 -10.24 2.97 4.56
N GLY A 40 -10.37 3.76 3.49
CA GLY A 40 -9.27 4.50 2.87
C GLY A 40 -8.61 5.57 3.75
N PRO A 41 -9.34 6.40 4.54
CA PRO A 41 -8.72 7.47 5.33
C PRO A 41 -7.59 6.98 6.24
N HIS A 42 -7.77 5.80 6.84
CA HIS A 42 -6.75 5.17 7.66
C HIS A 42 -5.48 4.86 6.84
N ASP A 43 -5.63 4.18 5.69
CA ASP A 43 -4.48 3.74 4.90
C ASP A 43 -3.77 4.94 4.22
N PHE A 44 -4.52 5.96 3.81
CA PHE A 44 -3.94 7.22 3.31
C PHE A 44 -3.17 7.98 4.40
N SER A 45 -3.66 7.99 5.63
CA SER A 45 -2.93 8.61 6.75
C SER A 45 -1.62 7.88 7.05
N ILE A 46 -1.60 6.55 6.94
CA ILE A 46 -0.37 5.75 7.08
C ILE A 46 0.61 6.09 5.97
N LEU A 47 0.17 6.09 4.71
CA LEU A 47 1.03 6.42 3.57
C LEU A 47 1.61 7.82 3.71
N ARG A 48 0.78 8.80 4.09
CA ARG A 48 1.23 10.17 4.35
C ARG A 48 2.24 10.21 5.49
N PHE A 49 2.00 9.47 6.57
CA PHE A 49 2.92 9.41 7.70
C PHE A 49 4.25 8.78 7.31
N TRP A 50 4.25 7.71 6.51
CA TRP A 50 5.48 7.02 6.10
C TRP A 50 6.30 7.77 5.06
N LEU A 51 5.66 8.34 4.05
CA LEU A 51 6.35 9.04 2.96
C LEU A 51 6.62 10.52 3.27
N ASP A 52 5.96 11.07 4.29
CA ASP A 52 6.01 12.50 4.67
C ASP A 52 5.61 13.47 3.54
N GLU A 53 4.83 13.00 2.56
CA GLU A 53 4.37 13.79 1.42
C GLU A 53 2.94 13.43 0.98
N THR A 54 2.28 14.36 0.29
CA THR A 54 0.99 14.11 -0.36
C THR A 54 1.18 13.56 -1.76
N PRO A 55 0.27 12.69 -2.25
CA PRO A 55 0.30 12.29 -3.65
C PRO A 55 0.07 13.49 -4.57
N SER A 56 0.86 13.57 -5.65
CA SER A 56 0.73 14.54 -6.74
C SER A 56 -0.31 14.11 -7.79
N HIS A 57 -0.58 12.80 -7.90
CA HIS A 57 -1.61 12.25 -8.77
C HIS A 57 -2.36 11.10 -8.10
N VAL A 58 -3.65 10.97 -8.42
CA VAL A 58 -4.52 9.91 -7.92
C VAL A 58 -5.39 9.40 -9.06
N SER A 59 -5.43 8.08 -9.24
CA SER A 59 -6.38 7.40 -10.12
C SER A 59 -7.05 6.24 -9.39
N ALA A 60 -8.30 5.94 -9.74
CA ALA A 60 -9.05 4.88 -9.08
C ALA A 60 -10.00 4.16 -10.04
N ILE A 61 -10.16 2.86 -9.84
CA ILE A 61 -11.23 2.05 -10.43
C ILE A 61 -12.01 1.43 -9.28
N SER A 62 -13.33 1.58 -9.30
CA SER A 62 -14.20 1.06 -8.23
C SER A 62 -15.48 0.49 -8.79
N ARG A 63 -16.12 -0.41 -8.03
CA ARG A 63 -17.40 -1.00 -8.40
C ARG A 63 -18.27 -1.20 -7.17
N GLY A 64 -19.57 -0.96 -7.31
CA GLY A 64 -20.59 -1.44 -6.36
C GLY A 64 -21.15 -2.75 -6.84
N CYS A 65 -20.71 -3.85 -6.25
CA CYS A 65 -21.06 -5.21 -6.68
C CYS A 65 -22.38 -5.67 -6.06
N ILE A 66 -22.60 -5.36 -4.77
CA ILE A 66 -23.79 -5.77 -4.02
C ILE A 66 -24.86 -4.68 -4.01
N ILE A 67 -24.48 -3.42 -3.75
CA ILE A 67 -25.39 -2.27 -3.76
C ILE A 67 -25.07 -1.39 -4.97
N PRO A 68 -25.95 -1.30 -5.98
CA PRO A 68 -25.72 -0.45 -7.13
C PRO A 68 -25.49 1.01 -6.73
N GLY A 69 -24.39 1.60 -7.23
CA GLY A 69 -24.01 2.98 -6.93
C GLY A 69 -23.17 3.17 -5.67
N VAL A 70 -23.00 2.15 -4.83
CA VAL A 70 -22.15 2.20 -3.63
C VAL A 70 -20.96 1.27 -3.83
N ALA A 71 -19.77 1.84 -4.05
CA ALA A 71 -18.59 1.03 -4.31
C ALA A 71 -18.20 0.21 -3.07
N ASP A 72 -18.15 -1.12 -3.22
CA ASP A 72 -17.72 -2.09 -2.21
C ASP A 72 -16.35 -2.71 -2.52
N VAL A 73 -15.77 -2.36 -3.68
CA VAL A 73 -14.38 -2.60 -4.07
C VAL A 73 -13.79 -1.36 -4.74
N ALA A 74 -12.54 -1.04 -4.42
CA ALA A 74 -11.76 0.03 -5.03
C ALA A 74 -10.28 -0.36 -5.16
N PHE A 75 -9.71 -0.06 -6.32
CA PHE A 75 -8.28 -0.10 -6.60
C PHE A 75 -7.81 1.31 -6.88
N ILE A 76 -6.88 1.82 -6.07
CA ILE A 76 -6.47 3.22 -6.09
C ILE A 76 -4.95 3.27 -6.28
N ASN A 77 -4.51 4.04 -7.27
CA ASN A 77 -3.09 4.30 -7.51
C ASN A 77 -2.77 5.74 -7.12
N LEU A 78 -1.65 5.92 -6.46
CA LEU A 78 -1.12 7.19 -5.98
C LEU A 78 0.29 7.37 -6.55
N GLU A 79 0.59 8.57 -7.03
CA GLU A 79 1.94 8.96 -7.44
C GLU A 79 2.40 10.13 -6.57
N PHE A 80 3.68 10.16 -6.23
CA PHE A 80 4.26 11.13 -5.31
C PHE A 80 5.39 11.94 -5.98
N ALA A 81 5.72 13.11 -5.42
CA ALA A 81 6.71 14.00 -6.01
C ALA A 81 8.13 13.42 -5.94
N SER A 82 8.40 12.56 -4.95
CA SER A 82 9.64 11.79 -4.84
C SER A 82 9.84 10.77 -5.98
N GLY A 83 8.79 10.43 -6.73
CA GLY A 83 8.79 9.32 -7.70
C GLY A 83 8.28 8.00 -7.12
N ALA A 84 8.04 7.92 -5.81
CA ALA A 84 7.37 6.77 -5.21
C ALA A 84 5.95 6.60 -5.78
N ILE A 85 5.49 5.36 -5.88
CA ILE A 85 4.09 5.04 -6.22
C ILE A 85 3.45 4.21 -5.13
N ALA A 86 2.13 4.32 -4.96
CA ALA A 86 1.40 3.42 -4.08
C ALA A 86 0.16 2.82 -4.74
N HIS A 87 -0.09 1.55 -4.45
CA HIS A 87 -1.31 0.85 -4.82
C HIS A 87 -2.10 0.49 -3.56
N VAL A 88 -3.37 0.85 -3.54
CA VAL A 88 -4.29 0.64 -2.42
C VAL A 88 -5.49 -0.16 -2.90
N GLU A 89 -5.63 -1.38 -2.40
CA GLU A 89 -6.76 -2.27 -2.63
C GLU A 89 -7.67 -2.27 -1.39
N LEU A 90 -8.92 -1.86 -1.57
CA LEU A 90 -9.94 -1.81 -0.53
C LEU A 90 -11.16 -2.60 -0.97
N ALA A 91 -11.62 -3.54 -0.17
CA ALA A 91 -12.80 -4.34 -0.50
C ALA A 91 -13.53 -4.87 0.73
N TRP A 92 -14.85 -4.72 0.75
CA TRP A 92 -15.73 -5.48 1.66
C TRP A 92 -16.18 -6.81 1.06
N LEU A 93 -15.89 -7.04 -0.23
CA LEU A 93 -16.18 -8.27 -0.94
C LEU A 93 -14.88 -8.98 -1.29
N ALA A 94 -14.30 -9.70 -0.32
CA ALA A 94 -13.12 -10.52 -0.51
C ALA A 94 -13.29 -11.94 0.07
N PRO A 95 -12.70 -12.97 -0.57
CA PRO A 95 -12.83 -14.36 -0.12
C PRO A 95 -12.11 -14.66 1.20
N SER A 96 -11.18 -13.79 1.61
CA SER A 96 -10.45 -13.88 2.86
C SER A 96 -10.19 -12.49 3.44
N LYS A 97 -10.02 -12.41 4.76
CA LYS A 97 -9.57 -11.18 5.44
C LYS A 97 -8.06 -11.04 5.26
N LEU A 98 -7.62 -9.91 4.72
CA LEU A 98 -6.22 -9.56 4.56
C LEU A 98 -6.02 -8.09 4.94
N ARG A 99 -5.01 -7.82 5.78
CA ARG A 99 -4.55 -6.48 6.09
C ARG A 99 -3.04 -6.45 6.00
N ARG A 100 -2.53 -6.28 4.78
CA ARG A 100 -1.11 -6.42 4.48
C ARG A 100 -0.62 -5.23 3.68
N THR A 101 0.55 -4.72 4.04
CA THR A 101 1.26 -3.68 3.31
C THR A 101 2.69 -4.13 3.03
N ALA A 102 3.12 -4.00 1.78
CA ALA A 102 4.51 -4.15 1.37
C ALA A 102 5.11 -2.76 1.09
N ILE A 103 6.26 -2.46 1.67
CA ILE A 103 7.06 -1.27 1.41
C ILE A 103 8.36 -1.73 0.76
N VAL A 104 8.62 -1.27 -0.46
CA VAL A 104 9.78 -1.69 -1.24
C VAL A 104 10.70 -0.49 -1.43
N GLY A 105 11.85 -0.53 -0.75
CA GLY A 105 12.93 0.43 -0.91
C GLY A 105 14.09 -0.14 -1.72
N SER A 106 15.03 0.74 -2.07
CA SER A 106 16.21 0.39 -2.87
C SER A 106 17.22 -0.51 -2.14
N ARG A 107 17.21 -0.54 -0.79
CA ARG A 107 18.11 -1.36 0.03
C ARG A 107 17.40 -2.52 0.71
N LYS A 108 16.28 -2.25 1.38
CA LYS A 108 15.50 -3.25 2.12
C LYS A 108 14.02 -3.15 1.78
N MET A 109 13.30 -4.23 2.03
CA MET A 109 11.85 -4.30 1.87
C MET A 109 11.20 -4.72 3.17
N VAL A 110 9.98 -4.27 3.40
CA VAL A 110 9.20 -4.59 4.59
C VAL A 110 7.84 -5.12 4.19
N VAL A 111 7.40 -6.21 4.83
CA VAL A 111 6.01 -6.66 4.80
C VAL A 111 5.43 -6.48 6.18
N TYR A 112 4.42 -5.62 6.29
CA TYR A 112 3.56 -5.48 7.45
C TYR A 112 2.26 -6.24 7.22
N ASP A 113 1.93 -7.20 8.08
CA ASP A 113 0.69 -7.97 8.04
C ASP A 113 0.05 -7.93 9.42
N ASP A 114 -1.06 -7.19 9.54
CA ASP A 114 -1.77 -7.00 10.81
C ASP A 114 -2.68 -8.19 11.15
N THR A 115 -2.65 -9.25 10.33
CA THR A 115 -3.40 -10.49 10.57
C THR A 115 -2.51 -11.66 11.02
N SER A 116 -1.18 -11.51 10.97
CA SER A 116 -0.22 -12.53 11.40
C SER A 116 0.32 -12.30 12.82
N GLY A 117 0.72 -13.39 13.49
CA GLY A 117 1.37 -13.32 14.81
C GLY A 117 2.76 -12.66 14.78
N GLU A 118 3.42 -12.67 13.62
CA GLU A 118 4.61 -11.88 13.33
C GLU A 118 4.22 -10.79 12.35
N SER A 119 3.94 -9.59 12.86
CA SER A 119 3.29 -8.56 12.06
C SER A 119 4.23 -7.81 11.12
N VAL A 120 5.54 -7.80 11.36
CA VAL A 120 6.51 -7.13 10.49
C VAL A 120 7.65 -8.07 10.12
N ARG A 121 7.93 -8.19 8.83
CA ARG A 121 9.04 -8.95 8.27
C ARG A 121 9.90 -8.04 7.39
N ILE A 122 11.21 -8.08 7.61
CA ILE A 122 12.21 -7.28 6.89
C ILE A 122 13.00 -8.21 5.95
N PHE A 123 13.20 -7.78 4.72
CA PHE A 123 13.95 -8.49 3.69
C PHE A 123 15.16 -7.66 3.27
N ASP A 124 16.35 -8.21 3.45
CA ASP A 124 17.64 -7.58 3.10
C ASP A 124 18.13 -8.00 1.71
N THR A 125 17.22 -7.97 0.73
CA THR A 125 17.51 -8.36 -0.67
C THR A 125 17.42 -7.13 -1.56
N GLY A 126 18.49 -6.32 -1.58
CA GLY A 126 18.65 -5.25 -2.56
C GLY A 126 18.78 -5.80 -3.98
N VAL A 127 18.08 -5.22 -4.94
CA VAL A 127 18.21 -5.61 -6.36
C VAL A 127 19.37 -4.82 -6.97
N ILE A 128 20.45 -5.52 -7.33
CA ILE A 128 21.53 -4.93 -8.13
C ILE A 128 21.15 -5.06 -9.61
N PRO A 129 21.02 -3.97 -10.38
CA PRO A 129 20.78 -4.05 -11.82
C PRO A 129 21.84 -4.91 -12.47
N ARG A 130 21.43 -5.93 -13.23
CA ARG A 130 22.36 -6.75 -14.01
C ARG A 130 22.95 -5.84 -15.09
N ARG A 131 24.19 -5.35 -14.89
CA ARG A 131 24.90 -4.55 -15.91
C ARG A 131 24.88 -5.33 -17.22
N SER A 132 24.30 -4.75 -18.27
CA SER A 132 24.50 -5.22 -19.64
C SER A 132 25.99 -5.14 -19.93
N ALA A 133 26.60 -6.28 -20.28
CA ALA A 133 27.98 -6.31 -20.72
C ALA A 133 28.13 -5.36 -21.92
N ASN A 134 28.99 -4.34 -21.78
CA ASN A 134 29.46 -3.56 -22.93
C ASN A 134 29.98 -4.55 -23.98
N THR A 135 29.36 -4.54 -25.16
CA THR A 135 30.00 -5.09 -26.34
C THR A 135 31.05 -4.06 -26.76
N ALA A 136 32.28 -4.56 -26.91
CA ALA A 136 33.47 -3.80 -27.31
C ALA A 136 33.31 -3.14 -28.69
#